data_AF-A0A8B6XZ08-F1
#
_entry.id   AF-A0A8B6XZ08-F1
#
_cell.length_a   1.000
_cell.length_b   1.000
_cell.length_c   1.000
_cell.angle_alpha   90.00
_cell.angle_beta   90.00
_cell.angle_gamma   90.00
#
_symmetry.space_group_name_H-M   'P 1'
#
loop_
_entity.id
_entity.type
_entity.pdbx_description
1 polymer ?
#
loop_
_entity_poly.entity_id
_entity_poly.type
_entity_poly.pdbx_seq_one_letter_code
_entity_poly.pdbx_strand_id
1 'polypeptide(L)'
;MSMLHHDVNALPEDIVKAQVNNTNEKKQWPYLLWIYLKSLGLYHNGPFVTVRRCSKCKGIGHEDFTSSGSFKMYHCEVCESFLWDHDGHINFITDEIIGAKRLNHRGSFLLSIIWLLLIITSILTLIVIDLINFKRSSSDIVELFSSICLKVLLTIPTFIAIVCNFFTTFHEFAPGVWASAISPVFIVQRLRWINMRKTRMAGYGLFFGSVFFIAIQCSRVTQDLYAYDWDFNYFTPMEYFTIVVGIFNFGGISYLAYLLRKSFEKEVRLVCKFTTFYISNVDLCRLRLAATFDTFHVFREFTSGWMSMNVVFAIISTLLEIHVWIVATEKMPLYRYERLVFLFSCFILPILVIGNVSVDYLWNRLVRQISRMRNSHQEQNWDKLMQFLNEQKPGNRPWQSVMAFILSIIAVFSAIQFRLLNSKAINNATSFQGINVTEVFG
;
A
#
# COMPACT_ATOMS: atom_id res chain seq x y z
N MET A 1 47.11 -35.96 21.37
CA MET A 1 46.24 -35.66 20.20
C MET A 1 44.82 -35.53 20.74
N SER A 2 44.54 -34.40 21.40
CA SER A 2 43.29 -34.10 22.11
C SER A 2 42.77 -32.78 21.58
N MET A 3 41.56 -32.82 21.05
CA MET A 3 40.84 -31.69 20.46
C MET A 3 40.72 -30.53 21.45
N LEU A 4 41.18 -29.36 21.02
CA LEU A 4 40.90 -28.07 21.63
C LEU A 4 39.40 -27.79 21.50
N HIS A 5 38.68 -27.92 22.61
CA HIS A 5 37.40 -27.26 22.82
C HIS A 5 37.65 -25.74 22.80
N HIS A 6 37.27 -25.09 21.71
CA HIS A 6 37.09 -23.65 21.71
C HIS A 6 35.80 -23.34 22.49
N ASP A 7 35.97 -22.85 23.71
CA ASP A 7 34.92 -22.18 24.47
C ASP A 7 34.40 -21.00 23.66
N VAL A 8 33.16 -21.12 23.20
CA VAL A 8 32.38 -20.03 22.64
C VAL A 8 31.98 -19.15 23.83
N ASN A 9 32.69 -18.03 23.96
CA ASN A 9 32.43 -16.99 24.95
C ASN A 9 30.93 -16.64 24.98
N ALA A 10 30.27 -17.00 26.09
CA ALA A 10 29.02 -16.37 26.47
C ALA A 10 29.26 -14.86 26.55
N LEU A 11 28.45 -14.06 25.85
CA LEU A 11 28.51 -12.61 25.97
C LEU A 11 28.35 -12.25 27.46
N PRO A 12 29.23 -11.41 28.04
CA PRO A 12 29.11 -10.97 29.43
C PRO A 12 27.73 -10.37 29.67
N GLU A 13 27.05 -10.79 30.76
CA GLU A 13 25.75 -10.23 31.18
C GLU A 13 25.75 -8.70 31.24
N ASP A 14 26.92 -8.10 31.46
CA ASP A 14 27.10 -6.66 31.55
C ASP A 14 26.94 -5.94 30.19
N ILE A 15 27.17 -6.62 29.07
CA ILE A 15 26.86 -6.09 27.73
C ILE A 15 25.35 -6.12 27.47
N VAL A 16 24.65 -7.16 27.96
CA VAL A 16 23.19 -7.26 27.87
C VAL A 16 22.53 -6.17 28.73
N LYS A 17 23.03 -5.93 29.96
CA LYS A 17 22.54 -4.86 30.84
C LYS A 17 22.87 -3.45 30.30
N ALA A 18 24.04 -3.25 29.68
CA ALA A 18 24.41 -1.99 29.04
C ALA A 18 23.58 -1.67 27.78
N GLN A 19 23.21 -2.68 26.98
CA GLN A 19 22.30 -2.50 25.85
C GLN A 19 20.88 -2.16 26.29
N VAL A 20 20.40 -2.71 27.40
CA VAL A 20 19.08 -2.37 27.96
C VAL A 20 19.02 -0.89 28.39
N ASN A 21 20.09 -0.34 28.99
CA ASN A 21 20.06 1.05 29.49
C ASN A 21 20.15 2.13 28.41
N ASN A 22 20.76 1.86 27.24
CA ASN A 22 20.79 2.81 26.11
C ASN A 22 19.53 2.80 25.24
N THR A 23 18.57 1.89 25.49
CA THR A 23 17.26 1.86 24.80
C THR A 23 16.19 2.77 25.42
N ASN A 24 16.54 3.54 26.45
CA ASN A 24 15.61 4.40 27.19
C ASN A 24 15.13 5.66 26.42
N GLU A 25 15.73 5.99 25.27
CA GLU A 25 14.98 6.77 24.27
C GLU A 25 13.93 5.83 23.68
N LYS A 26 12.79 5.68 24.39
CA LYS A 26 11.63 4.90 23.95
C LYS A 26 11.38 5.22 22.48
N LYS A 27 11.71 4.27 21.59
CA LYS A 27 11.40 4.34 20.15
C LYS A 27 9.87 4.31 20.04
N GLN A 28 9.22 5.44 20.30
CA GLN A 28 7.77 5.56 20.20
C GLN A 28 7.39 5.52 18.72
N TRP A 29 6.52 4.58 18.40
CA TRP A 29 5.97 4.45 17.07
C TRP A 29 5.02 5.63 16.82
N PRO A 30 4.97 6.16 15.58
CA PRO A 30 4.17 7.35 15.31
C PRO A 30 2.69 7.03 15.52
N TYR A 31 2.00 7.84 16.32
CA TYR A 31 0.58 7.66 16.61
C TYR A 31 -0.29 7.61 15.34
N LEU A 32 0.09 8.39 14.32
CA LEU A 32 -0.56 8.39 13.00
C LEU A 32 -0.58 7.00 12.34
N LEU A 33 0.44 6.16 12.53
CA LEU A 33 0.43 4.79 12.00
C LEU A 33 -0.78 4.02 12.54
N TRP A 34 -1.03 4.13 13.85
CA TRP A 34 -2.13 3.46 14.51
C TRP A 34 -3.48 4.01 14.07
N ILE A 35 -3.59 5.34 13.90
CA ILE A 35 -4.81 5.96 13.36
C ILE A 35 -5.12 5.38 11.98
N TYR A 36 -4.14 5.34 11.08
CA TYR A 36 -4.35 4.83 9.72
C TYR A 36 -4.71 3.34 9.69
N LEU A 37 -4.06 2.50 10.50
CA LEU A 37 -4.43 1.09 10.61
C LEU A 37 -5.88 0.93 11.07
N LYS A 38 -6.34 1.76 12.02
CA LYS A 38 -7.70 1.69 12.54
C LYS A 38 -8.74 2.25 11.57
N SER A 39 -8.45 3.35 10.87
CA SER A 39 -9.36 3.91 9.87
C SER A 39 -9.54 2.97 8.67
N LEU A 40 -8.46 2.27 8.28
CA LEU A 40 -8.49 1.24 7.25
C LEU A 40 -9.23 -0.01 7.70
N GLY A 41 -9.72 -0.10 8.93
CA GLY A 41 -10.34 -1.32 9.41
C GLY A 41 -9.34 -2.47 9.48
N LEU A 42 -8.08 -2.24 9.87
CA LEU A 42 -7.08 -3.29 10.06
C LEU A 42 -6.90 -3.57 11.55
N TYR A 43 -7.95 -4.12 12.15
CA TYR A 43 -7.95 -4.52 13.54
C TYR A 43 -7.50 -5.98 13.65
N HIS A 44 -6.52 -6.24 14.49
CA HIS A 44 -6.04 -7.60 14.75
C HIS A 44 -6.50 -8.06 16.13
N ASN A 45 -6.83 -9.33 16.31
CA ASN A 45 -7.07 -9.94 17.62
C ASN A 45 -5.88 -10.84 17.96
N GLY A 46 -5.02 -10.44 18.89
CA GLY A 46 -3.81 -11.18 19.26
C GLY A 46 -2.53 -10.32 19.29
N PRO A 47 -1.38 -10.95 19.61
CA PRO A 47 -0.12 -10.23 19.69
C PRO A 47 0.34 -9.77 18.30
N PHE A 48 0.67 -8.49 18.15
CA PHE A 48 1.22 -7.99 16.88
C PHE A 48 2.68 -8.40 16.71
N VAL A 49 3.41 -8.43 17.82
CA VAL A 49 4.79 -8.91 17.87
C VAL A 49 4.78 -10.42 17.97
N THR A 50 5.10 -11.08 16.87
CA THR A 50 5.35 -12.52 16.82
C THR A 50 6.83 -12.81 16.55
N VAL A 51 7.33 -13.94 17.09
CA VAL A 51 8.70 -14.39 16.85
C VAL A 51 8.77 -15.02 15.46
N ARG A 52 9.56 -14.42 14.56
CA ARG A 52 9.78 -14.96 13.23
C ARG A 52 10.84 -16.05 13.29
N ARG A 53 10.49 -17.26 12.84
CA ARG A 53 11.39 -18.41 12.75
C ARG A 53 11.72 -18.72 11.29
N CYS A 54 12.95 -19.17 11.03
CA CYS A 54 13.36 -19.65 9.70
C CYS A 54 12.66 -20.98 9.38
N SER A 55 12.66 -21.40 8.12
CA SER A 55 12.02 -22.66 7.69
C SER A 55 12.54 -23.88 8.44
N LYS A 56 13.83 -23.92 8.80
CA LYS A 56 14.41 -25.00 9.62
C LYS A 56 13.87 -25.03 11.05
N CYS A 57 13.63 -23.87 11.66
CA CYS A 57 13.19 -23.75 13.06
C CYS A 57 11.66 -23.73 13.24
N LYS A 58 10.87 -23.70 12.16
CA LYS A 58 9.39 -23.64 12.23
C LYS A 58 8.73 -24.90 12.80
N GLY A 59 9.37 -26.07 12.71
CA GLY A 59 8.85 -27.35 13.20
C GLY A 59 9.55 -27.90 14.45
N ILE A 60 10.63 -27.25 14.88
CA ILE A 60 11.34 -27.58 16.11
C ILE A 60 10.64 -26.75 17.19
N GLY A 61 9.90 -27.41 18.08
CA GLY A 61 9.20 -26.78 19.19
C GLY A 61 10.19 -26.10 20.14
N HIS A 62 10.68 -24.92 19.78
CA HIS A 62 11.30 -24.02 20.73
C HIS A 62 10.16 -23.47 21.58
N GLU A 63 10.15 -23.82 22.86
CA GLU A 63 9.18 -23.33 23.82
C GLU A 63 9.08 -21.81 23.72
N ASP A 64 7.85 -21.33 23.56
CA ASP A 64 7.58 -19.91 23.41
C ASP A 64 7.99 -19.16 24.68
N PHE A 65 8.52 -17.96 24.46
CA PHE A 65 9.04 -17.02 25.45
C PHE A 65 7.99 -16.71 26.53
N THR A 66 7.89 -17.56 27.55
CA THR A 66 6.98 -17.38 28.69
C THR A 66 7.81 -17.04 29.92
N SER A 67 7.96 -15.73 30.14
CA SER A 67 8.13 -15.03 31.43
C SER A 67 9.18 -15.47 32.47
N SER A 68 10.00 -16.50 32.26
CA SER A 68 10.95 -16.99 33.27
C SER A 68 12.37 -17.14 32.74
N GLY A 69 13.00 -15.99 32.47
CA GLY A 69 14.41 -15.68 32.79
C GLY A 69 15.60 -16.58 32.36
N SER A 70 15.46 -17.82 31.92
CA SER A 70 16.60 -18.66 31.55
C SER A 70 16.28 -19.57 30.37
N PHE A 71 16.71 -19.17 29.17
CA PHE A 71 16.63 -19.96 27.95
C PHE A 71 18.01 -20.48 27.54
N LYS A 72 18.19 -21.80 27.42
CA LYS A 72 19.19 -22.38 26.50
C LYS A 72 18.59 -22.33 25.10
N MET A 73 18.67 -21.17 24.47
CA MET A 73 18.25 -20.97 23.09
C MET A 73 19.27 -21.68 22.19
N TYR A 74 18.86 -22.69 21.42
CA TYR A 74 19.68 -23.10 20.27
C TYR A 74 19.78 -21.88 19.36
N HIS A 75 20.98 -21.31 19.29
CA HIS A 75 21.25 -20.02 18.68
C HIS A 75 21.22 -20.17 17.15
N CYS A 76 20.06 -19.93 16.53
CA CYS A 76 19.94 -19.86 15.08
C CYS A 76 20.21 -18.42 14.63
N GLU A 77 21.33 -18.20 13.95
CA GLU A 77 21.79 -16.88 13.50
C GLU A 77 20.79 -16.26 12.49
N VAL A 78 20.11 -17.09 11.70
CA VAL A 78 19.05 -16.61 10.79
C VAL A 78 17.86 -16.08 11.58
N CYS A 79 17.40 -16.79 12.62
CA CYS A 79 16.27 -16.36 13.45
C CYS A 79 16.62 -15.08 14.23
N GLU A 80 17.84 -15.03 14.76
CA GLU A 80 18.37 -13.84 15.43
C GLU A 80 18.47 -12.64 14.47
N SER A 81 18.86 -12.86 13.21
CA SER A 81 18.92 -11.77 12.21
C SER A 81 17.55 -11.13 11.92
N PHE A 82 16.43 -11.78 12.26
CA PHE A 82 15.10 -11.17 12.19
C PHE A 82 14.78 -10.26 13.39
N LEU A 83 15.55 -10.36 14.47
CA LEU A 83 15.46 -9.49 15.65
C LEU A 83 16.34 -8.24 15.52
N TRP A 84 17.13 -8.14 14.46
CA TRP A 84 17.95 -6.97 14.19
C TRP A 84 17.10 -5.74 13.93
N ASP A 85 17.51 -4.63 14.53
CA ASP A 85 16.97 -3.31 14.26
C ASP A 85 17.65 -2.67 13.03
N HIS A 86 17.33 -1.40 12.77
CA HIS A 86 17.88 -0.66 11.63
C HIS A 86 19.42 -0.51 11.60
N ASP A 87 20.11 -0.68 12.73
CA ASP A 87 21.56 -0.60 12.85
C ASP A 87 22.22 -2.00 12.84
N GLY A 88 21.39 -3.05 12.88
CA GLY A 88 21.83 -4.44 12.95
C GLY A 88 22.11 -4.91 14.37
N HIS A 89 21.56 -4.24 15.38
CA HIS A 89 21.60 -4.69 16.77
C HIS A 89 20.35 -5.47 17.13
N ILE A 90 20.49 -6.49 17.97
CA ILE A 90 19.34 -7.27 18.46
C ILE A 90 18.46 -6.35 19.30
N ASN A 91 17.17 -6.27 18.95
CA ASN A 91 16.21 -5.48 19.71
C ASN A 91 14.92 -6.27 19.93
N PHE A 92 14.62 -6.55 21.19
CA PHE A 92 13.40 -7.23 21.60
C PHE A 92 12.27 -6.22 21.69
N ILE A 93 11.37 -6.28 20.72
CA ILE A 93 10.18 -5.42 20.67
C ILE A 93 9.02 -6.21 21.28
N THR A 94 8.22 -5.56 22.11
CA THR A 94 6.98 -6.11 22.68
C THR A 94 5.80 -5.23 22.30
N ASP A 95 4.59 -5.77 22.39
CA ASP A 95 3.34 -5.04 22.11
C ASP A 95 3.15 -3.79 22.99
N GLU A 96 3.78 -3.79 24.17
CA GLU A 96 3.78 -2.66 25.09
C GLU A 96 4.71 -1.54 24.63
N ILE A 97 5.91 -1.88 24.14
CA ILE A 97 6.89 -0.90 23.64
C ILE A 97 6.36 -0.17 22.40
N ILE A 98 5.64 -0.89 21.52
CA ILE A 98 5.04 -0.29 20.31
C ILE A 98 3.73 0.46 20.59
N GLY A 99 3.17 0.36 21.80
CA GLY A 99 1.92 1.00 22.20
C GLY A 99 0.66 0.30 21.69
N ALA A 100 0.77 -0.92 21.16
CA ALA A 100 -0.34 -1.64 20.54
C ALA A 100 -1.29 -2.27 21.56
N LYS A 101 -0.81 -2.56 22.78
CA LYS A 101 -1.60 -3.18 23.86
C LYS A 101 -2.89 -2.43 24.19
N ARG A 102 -2.88 -1.09 24.14
CA ARG A 102 -4.08 -0.26 24.38
C ARG A 102 -5.07 -0.25 23.22
N LEU A 103 -4.60 -0.59 22.03
CA LEU A 103 -5.36 -0.52 20.79
C LEU A 103 -5.99 -1.87 20.42
N ASN A 104 -5.64 -2.93 21.14
CA ASN A 104 -6.11 -4.28 20.86
C ASN A 104 -7.08 -4.76 21.94
N HIS A 105 -8.32 -5.05 21.54
CA HIS A 105 -9.36 -5.62 22.39
C HIS A 105 -9.98 -6.83 21.68
N ARG A 106 -10.52 -7.81 22.42
CA ARG A 106 -11.06 -9.05 21.82
C ARG A 106 -12.13 -8.81 20.74
N GLY A 107 -12.91 -7.72 20.83
CA GLY A 107 -13.91 -7.32 19.82
C GLY A 107 -13.36 -6.55 18.60
N SER A 108 -12.06 -6.27 18.55
CA SER A 108 -11.42 -5.46 17.53
C SER A 108 -11.67 -5.99 16.12
N PHE A 109 -11.59 -7.31 15.94
CA PHE A 109 -11.82 -7.95 14.65
C PHE A 109 -13.27 -7.78 14.13
N LEU A 110 -14.26 -7.99 15.00
CA LEU A 110 -15.67 -7.83 14.61
C LEU A 110 -15.99 -6.37 14.28
N LEU A 111 -15.45 -5.43 15.06
CA LEU A 111 -15.54 -3.99 14.78
C LEU A 111 -14.91 -3.64 13.42
N SER A 112 -13.78 -4.26 13.09
CA SER A 112 -13.11 -4.18 11.78
C SER A 112 -14.06 -4.48 10.63
N ILE A 113 -14.72 -5.63 10.71
CA ILE A 113 -15.60 -6.12 9.65
C ILE A 113 -16.83 -5.22 9.54
N ILE A 114 -17.47 -4.87 10.66
CA ILE A 114 -18.63 -3.98 10.65
C ILE A 114 -18.26 -2.63 10.04
N TRP A 115 -17.13 -2.05 10.43
CA TRP A 115 -16.65 -0.78 9.88
C TRP A 115 -16.43 -0.84 8.37
N LEU A 116 -15.76 -1.88 7.89
CA LEU A 116 -15.49 -2.06 6.46
C LEU A 116 -16.75 -2.34 5.65
N LEU A 117 -17.67 -3.16 6.17
CA LEU A 117 -18.97 -3.40 5.56
C LEU A 117 -19.78 -2.11 5.49
N LEU A 118 -19.79 -1.28 6.54
CA LEU A 118 -20.47 0.00 6.55
C LEU A 118 -19.94 0.93 5.43
N ILE A 119 -18.63 1.00 5.22
CA ILE A 119 -18.05 1.81 4.14
C ILE A 119 -18.46 1.26 2.77
N ILE A 120 -18.37 -0.05 2.55
CA ILE A 120 -18.74 -0.66 1.26
C ILE A 120 -20.23 -0.50 0.97
N THR A 121 -21.09 -0.80 1.94
CA THR A 121 -22.54 -0.60 1.80
C THR A 121 -22.83 0.85 1.50
N SER A 122 -22.13 1.79 2.16
CA SER A 122 -22.33 3.22 1.89
C SER A 122 -22.00 3.59 0.45
N ILE A 123 -20.89 3.10 -0.07
CA ILE A 123 -20.47 3.36 -1.46
C ILE A 123 -21.44 2.72 -2.46
N LEU A 124 -21.83 1.47 -2.23
CA LEU A 124 -22.77 0.76 -3.10
C LEU A 124 -24.13 1.48 -3.15
N THR A 125 -24.64 1.93 -2.00
CA THR A 125 -25.87 2.73 -1.96
C THR A 125 -25.74 4.03 -2.75
N LEU A 126 -24.62 4.75 -2.64
CA LEU A 126 -24.38 5.97 -3.42
C LEU A 126 -24.31 5.69 -4.93
N ILE A 127 -23.68 4.58 -5.35
CA ILE A 127 -23.65 4.19 -6.76
C ILE A 127 -25.06 3.87 -7.27
N VAL A 128 -25.88 3.17 -6.48
CA VAL A 128 -27.28 2.88 -6.84
C VAL A 128 -28.09 4.17 -6.96
N ILE A 129 -27.89 5.13 -6.05
CA ILE A 129 -28.57 6.43 -6.11
C ILE A 129 -28.17 7.21 -7.37
N ASP A 130 -26.87 7.27 -7.71
CA ASP A 130 -26.39 7.90 -8.94
C ASP A 130 -27.07 7.30 -10.17
N LEU A 131 -27.22 5.97 -10.22
CA LEU A 131 -27.91 5.27 -11.31
C LEU A 131 -29.41 5.60 -11.38
N ILE A 132 -30.09 5.71 -10.23
CA ILE A 132 -31.51 6.10 -10.17
C ILE A 132 -31.69 7.55 -10.62
N ASN A 133 -30.80 8.45 -10.19
CA ASN A 133 -30.84 9.87 -10.55
C ASN A 133 -30.52 10.08 -12.04
N PHE A 134 -29.59 9.31 -12.61
CA PHE A 134 -29.36 9.30 -14.05
C PHE A 134 -30.60 8.85 -14.83
N LYS A 135 -31.37 7.89 -14.31
CA LYS A 135 -32.63 7.48 -14.96
C LYS A 135 -33.71 8.59 -14.89
N ARG A 136 -33.68 9.43 -13.86
CA ARG A 136 -34.68 10.49 -13.63
C ARG A 136 -34.32 11.82 -14.26
N SER A 137 -33.03 12.10 -14.44
CA SER A 137 -32.51 13.36 -14.99
C SER A 137 -31.90 13.12 -16.37
N SER A 138 -31.94 14.13 -17.25
CA SER A 138 -31.23 14.10 -18.54
C SER A 138 -29.72 14.38 -18.37
N SER A 139 -29.11 13.87 -17.31
CA SER A 139 -27.68 14.04 -17.02
C SER A 139 -26.82 13.29 -18.05
N ASP A 140 -25.64 13.83 -18.38
CA ASP A 140 -24.70 13.18 -19.31
C ASP A 140 -24.18 11.85 -18.72
N ILE A 141 -24.18 10.81 -19.54
CA ILE A 141 -23.67 9.48 -19.18
C ILE A 141 -22.20 9.54 -18.76
N VAL A 142 -21.43 10.47 -19.34
CA VAL A 142 -20.01 10.66 -19.03
C VAL A 142 -19.83 11.15 -17.58
N GLU A 143 -20.69 12.06 -17.13
CA GLU A 143 -20.64 12.60 -15.76
C GLU A 143 -20.97 11.51 -14.73
N LEU A 144 -21.98 10.68 -15.02
CA LEU A 144 -22.30 9.50 -14.22
C LEU A 144 -21.09 8.55 -14.12
N PHE A 145 -20.47 8.19 -15.25
CA PHE A 145 -19.31 7.30 -15.24
C PHE A 145 -18.13 7.90 -14.47
N SER A 146 -17.88 9.20 -14.60
CA SER A 146 -16.83 9.88 -13.84
C SER A 146 -17.09 9.79 -12.33
N SER A 147 -18.34 10.03 -11.89
CA SER A 147 -18.76 9.91 -10.50
C SER A 147 -18.54 8.50 -9.95
N ILE A 148 -19.01 7.48 -10.68
CA ILE A 148 -18.86 6.07 -10.28
C ILE A 148 -17.38 5.69 -10.22
N CYS A 149 -16.57 6.04 -11.22
CA CYS A 149 -15.14 5.71 -11.23
C CYS A 149 -14.39 6.34 -10.06
N LEU A 150 -14.72 7.59 -9.68
CA LEU A 150 -14.16 8.22 -8.49
C LEU A 150 -14.55 7.46 -7.20
N LYS A 151 -15.83 7.10 -7.04
CA LYS A 151 -16.31 6.34 -5.87
C LYS A 151 -15.62 4.98 -5.77
N VAL A 152 -15.46 4.28 -6.90
CA VAL A 152 -14.72 3.01 -6.97
C VAL A 152 -13.24 3.20 -6.59
N LEU A 153 -12.58 4.25 -7.11
CA LEU A 153 -11.19 4.59 -6.78
C LEU A 153 -10.99 4.77 -5.27
N LEU A 154 -11.90 5.50 -4.62
CA LEU A 154 -11.90 5.72 -3.17
C LEU A 154 -12.17 4.45 -2.35
N THR A 155 -12.76 3.42 -2.96
CA THR A 155 -13.07 2.12 -2.30
C THR A 155 -11.86 1.18 -2.27
N ILE A 156 -10.89 1.35 -3.18
CA ILE A 156 -9.77 0.40 -3.33
C ILE A 156 -9.06 0.13 -2.00
N PRO A 157 -8.70 1.14 -1.17
CA PRO A 157 -8.04 0.87 0.13
C PRO A 157 -8.91 0.01 1.07
N THR A 158 -10.20 0.31 1.15
CA THR A 158 -11.18 -0.43 1.95
C THR A 158 -11.32 -1.88 1.46
N PHE A 159 -11.38 -2.08 0.14
CA PHE A 159 -11.43 -3.40 -0.47
C PHE A 159 -10.20 -4.24 -0.11
N ILE A 160 -9.00 -3.67 -0.25
CA ILE A 160 -7.75 -4.36 0.10
C ILE A 160 -7.77 -4.74 1.59
N ALA A 161 -8.26 -3.85 2.48
CA ALA A 161 -8.35 -4.13 3.90
C ALA A 161 -9.33 -5.27 4.25
N ILE A 162 -10.48 -5.34 3.58
CA ILE A 162 -11.41 -6.49 3.74
C ILE A 162 -10.75 -7.78 3.32
N VAL A 163 -10.12 -7.77 2.14
CA VAL A 163 -9.43 -8.95 1.61
C VAL A 163 -8.34 -9.39 2.58
N CYS A 164 -7.56 -8.45 3.13
CA CYS A 164 -6.59 -8.73 4.18
C CYS A 164 -7.22 -9.38 5.42
N ASN A 165 -8.28 -8.79 5.99
CA ASN A 165 -8.93 -9.34 7.17
C ASN A 165 -9.48 -10.75 6.92
N PHE A 166 -10.13 -10.96 5.77
CA PHE A 166 -10.64 -12.26 5.37
C PHE A 166 -9.52 -13.31 5.34
N PHE A 167 -8.39 -13.00 4.70
CA PHE A 167 -7.26 -13.93 4.64
C PHE A 167 -6.55 -14.14 5.98
N THR A 168 -6.51 -13.13 6.86
CA THR A 168 -5.95 -13.29 8.21
C THR A 168 -6.81 -14.19 9.11
N THR A 169 -8.10 -14.30 8.81
CA THR A 169 -9.02 -15.14 9.60
C THR A 169 -9.13 -16.53 9.03
N PHE A 170 -9.20 -16.65 7.70
CA PHE A 170 -9.42 -17.89 6.97
C PHE A 170 -8.13 -18.36 6.28
N HIS A 171 -7.02 -18.43 7.03
CA HIS A 171 -5.71 -18.83 6.52
C HIS A 171 -5.70 -20.21 5.82
N GLU A 172 -6.65 -21.09 6.16
CA GLU A 172 -6.77 -22.44 5.59
C GLU A 172 -7.48 -22.48 4.23
N PHE A 173 -8.34 -21.51 3.91
CA PHE A 173 -9.29 -21.63 2.81
C PHE A 173 -8.79 -21.08 1.47
N ALA A 174 -7.80 -20.18 1.46
CA ALA A 174 -7.23 -19.71 0.20
C ALA A 174 -5.83 -19.09 0.36
N PRO A 175 -4.90 -19.34 -0.59
CA PRO A 175 -3.57 -18.73 -0.60
C PRO A 175 -3.65 -17.26 -1.05
N GLY A 176 -4.00 -16.36 -0.13
CA GLY A 176 -4.01 -14.91 -0.33
C GLY A 176 -2.74 -14.22 0.14
N VAL A 177 -1.58 -14.71 -0.33
CA VAL A 177 -0.27 -14.34 0.21
C VAL A 177 -0.01 -12.83 0.10
N TRP A 178 -0.47 -12.17 -0.96
CA TRP A 178 -0.26 -10.73 -1.17
C TRP A 178 -1.02 -9.83 -0.18
N ALA A 179 -2.24 -10.19 0.21
CA ALA A 179 -3.06 -9.37 1.10
C ALA A 179 -2.47 -9.31 2.52
N SER A 180 -1.64 -10.30 2.88
CA SER A 180 -0.89 -10.31 4.13
C SER A 180 0.12 -9.16 4.25
N ALA A 181 0.52 -8.52 3.13
CA ALA A 181 1.45 -7.40 3.12
C ALA A 181 0.97 -6.21 3.96
N ILE A 182 -0.35 -6.01 4.05
CA ILE A 182 -0.95 -4.94 4.85
C ILE A 182 -1.49 -5.45 6.19
N SER A 183 -1.28 -6.72 6.52
CA SER A 183 -1.67 -7.23 7.83
C SER A 183 -0.88 -6.48 8.92
N PRO A 184 -1.53 -6.11 10.04
CA PRO A 184 -0.84 -5.39 11.10
C PRO A 184 0.38 -6.14 11.65
N VAL A 185 0.32 -7.47 11.74
CA VAL A 185 1.44 -8.32 12.18
C VAL A 185 2.62 -8.19 11.21
N PHE A 186 2.37 -8.31 9.90
CA PHE A 186 3.41 -8.14 8.89
C PHE A 186 4.02 -6.74 8.95
N ILE A 187 3.18 -5.69 8.97
CA ILE A 187 3.63 -4.29 9.07
C ILE A 187 4.52 -4.11 10.31
N VAL A 188 4.08 -4.55 11.48
CA VAL A 188 4.84 -4.43 12.73
C VAL A 188 6.20 -5.15 12.64
N GLN A 189 6.25 -6.34 12.04
CA GLN A 189 7.52 -7.03 11.81
C GLN A 189 8.45 -6.24 10.86
N ARG A 190 7.91 -5.67 9.78
CA ARG A 190 8.68 -4.90 8.79
C ARG A 190 9.22 -3.58 9.36
N LEU A 191 8.46 -2.92 10.23
CA LEU A 191 8.79 -1.61 10.77
C LEU A 191 10.00 -1.62 11.72
N ARG A 192 10.41 -2.79 12.23
CA ARG A 192 11.59 -2.96 13.08
C ARG A 192 12.89 -2.48 12.43
N TRP A 193 12.98 -2.63 11.10
CA TRP A 193 14.15 -2.21 10.31
C TRP A 193 14.16 -0.72 9.96
N ILE A 194 13.12 0.03 10.33
CA ILE A 194 12.99 1.46 10.01
C ILE A 194 13.34 2.30 11.22
N ASN A 195 14.10 3.37 10.99
CA ASN A 195 14.21 4.47 11.95
C ASN A 195 12.95 5.35 11.90
N MET A 196 11.97 5.04 12.76
CA MET A 196 10.69 5.74 12.82
C MET A 196 10.82 7.25 13.07
N ARG A 197 11.88 7.69 13.78
CA ARG A 197 12.10 9.13 14.06
C ARG A 197 12.36 9.91 12.77
N LYS A 198 13.05 9.31 11.79
CA LYS A 198 13.33 9.94 10.49
C LYS A 198 12.17 9.81 9.51
N THR A 199 11.43 8.71 9.54
CA THR A 199 10.36 8.44 8.56
C THR A 199 9.00 9.00 8.94
N ARG A 200 8.79 9.43 10.20
CA ARG A 200 7.51 10.00 10.66
C ARG A 200 7.04 11.22 9.85
N MET A 201 7.96 12.01 9.29
CA MET A 201 7.62 13.21 8.54
C MET A 201 6.79 12.92 7.28
N ALA A 202 7.03 11.78 6.62
CA ALA A 202 6.23 11.35 5.48
C ALA A 202 4.78 11.04 5.89
N GLY A 203 4.59 10.44 7.07
CA GLY A 203 3.25 10.18 7.62
C GLY A 203 2.49 11.46 7.94
N TYR A 204 3.18 12.45 8.54
CA TYR A 204 2.58 13.76 8.75
C TYR A 204 2.24 14.47 7.43
N GLY A 205 3.12 14.43 6.44
CA GLY A 205 2.86 15.02 5.12
C GLY A 205 1.63 14.42 4.44
N LEU A 206 1.49 13.09 4.46
CA LEU A 206 0.30 12.41 3.93
C LEU A 206 -0.96 12.73 4.75
N PHE A 207 -0.85 12.83 6.06
CA PHE A 207 -1.97 13.20 6.93
C PHE A 207 -2.46 14.62 6.64
N PHE A 208 -1.56 15.60 6.64
CA PHE A 208 -1.91 16.98 6.31
C PHE A 208 -2.43 17.11 4.88
N GLY A 209 -1.87 16.37 3.93
CA GLY A 209 -2.38 16.30 2.55
C GLY A 209 -3.81 15.75 2.50
N SER A 210 -4.10 14.63 3.17
CA SER A 210 -5.45 14.09 3.27
C SER A 210 -6.42 15.05 3.94
N VAL A 211 -6.02 15.68 5.05
CA VAL A 211 -6.83 16.68 5.77
C VAL A 211 -7.10 17.91 4.91
N PHE A 212 -6.11 18.36 4.11
CA PHE A 212 -6.29 19.46 3.17
C PHE A 212 -7.34 19.15 2.11
N PHE A 213 -7.26 17.98 1.47
CA PHE A 213 -8.29 17.56 0.51
C PHE A 213 -9.66 17.37 1.16
N ILE A 214 -9.71 16.82 2.38
CA ILE A 214 -10.94 16.73 3.17
C ILE A 214 -11.52 18.13 3.40
N ALA A 215 -10.72 19.09 3.88
CA ALA A 215 -11.16 20.45 4.16
C ALA A 215 -11.72 21.15 2.92
N ILE A 216 -11.09 20.96 1.75
CA ILE A 216 -11.61 21.43 0.47
C ILE A 216 -13.00 20.84 0.22
N GLN A 217 -13.17 19.52 0.33
CA GLN A 217 -14.46 18.87 0.14
C GLN A 217 -15.52 19.31 1.17
N CYS A 218 -15.12 19.58 2.42
CA CYS A 218 -16.00 20.14 3.46
C CYS A 218 -16.50 21.54 3.06
N SER A 219 -15.59 22.38 2.55
CA SER A 219 -15.91 23.76 2.18
C SER A 219 -16.93 23.81 1.04
N ARG A 220 -16.84 22.88 0.08
CA ARG A 220 -17.83 22.72 -1.01
C ARG A 220 -19.23 22.42 -0.46
N VAL A 221 -19.35 21.40 0.40
CA VAL A 221 -20.64 21.03 1.00
C VAL A 221 -21.24 22.18 1.79
N THR A 222 -20.39 22.96 2.48
CA THR A 222 -20.83 24.13 3.22
C THR A 222 -21.41 25.19 2.27
N GLN A 223 -20.79 25.42 1.11
CA GLN A 223 -21.31 26.34 0.08
C GLN A 223 -22.65 25.86 -0.49
N ASP A 224 -22.78 24.57 -0.80
CA ASP A 224 -24.02 23.99 -1.33
C ASP A 224 -25.17 24.09 -0.31
N LEU A 225 -24.87 23.90 0.98
CA LEU A 225 -25.84 24.05 2.08
C LEU A 225 -26.29 25.50 2.31
N TYR A 226 -25.44 26.49 2.01
CA TYR A 226 -25.83 27.90 2.09
C TYR A 226 -26.56 28.39 0.84
N ALA A 227 -26.36 27.74 -0.32
CA ALA A 227 -26.96 28.13 -1.59
C ALA A 227 -28.35 27.56 -1.84
N TYR A 228 -28.65 26.37 -1.30
CA TYR A 228 -29.97 25.74 -1.39
C TYR A 228 -30.72 25.89 -0.05
N ASP A 229 -31.95 26.40 -0.09
CA ASP A 229 -32.89 26.37 1.04
C ASP A 229 -33.00 24.93 1.55
N TRP A 230 -32.33 24.63 2.68
CA TRP A 230 -32.49 23.59 3.72
C TRP A 230 -33.25 22.28 3.43
N ASP A 231 -33.44 21.85 2.19
CA ASP A 231 -33.93 20.52 1.84
C ASP A 231 -32.78 19.53 2.04
N PHE A 232 -32.55 19.20 3.31
CA PHE A 232 -31.50 18.33 3.79
C PHE A 232 -31.75 16.90 3.27
N ASN A 233 -31.31 16.64 2.04
CA ASN A 233 -31.43 15.34 1.44
C ASN A 233 -30.48 14.38 2.17
N TYR A 234 -31.00 13.29 2.75
CA TYR A 234 -30.25 12.33 3.57
C TYR A 234 -29.00 11.74 2.88
N PHE A 235 -28.88 11.92 1.57
CA PHE A 235 -27.77 11.46 0.75
C PHE A 235 -26.50 12.31 0.88
N THR A 236 -26.61 13.61 1.16
CA THR A 236 -25.45 14.53 1.23
C THR A 236 -24.48 14.17 2.37
N PRO A 237 -24.92 13.84 3.60
CA PRO A 237 -24.02 13.39 4.66
C PRO A 237 -23.32 12.06 4.35
N MET A 238 -24.01 11.17 3.64
CA MET A 238 -23.49 9.85 3.27
C MET A 238 -22.40 9.93 2.21
N GLU A 239 -22.58 10.81 1.22
CA GLU A 239 -21.56 11.14 0.23
C GLU A 239 -20.32 11.75 0.89
N TYR A 240 -20.53 12.70 1.82
CA TYR A 240 -19.44 13.31 2.57
C TYR A 240 -18.67 12.27 3.39
N PHE A 241 -19.36 11.44 4.15
CA PHE A 241 -18.75 10.35 4.92
C PHE A 241 -17.87 9.47 4.02
N THR A 242 -18.39 9.09 2.86
CA THR A 242 -17.68 8.24 1.89
C THR A 242 -16.42 8.91 1.34
N ILE A 243 -16.51 10.18 0.95
CA ILE A 243 -15.36 10.94 0.41
C ILE A 243 -14.29 11.11 1.49
N VAL A 244 -14.68 11.52 2.69
CA VAL A 244 -13.74 11.75 3.80
C VAL A 244 -13.02 10.46 4.18
N VAL A 245 -13.77 9.38 4.39
CA VAL A 245 -13.19 8.09 4.76
C VAL A 245 -12.34 7.54 3.61
N GLY A 246 -12.78 7.68 2.35
CA GLY A 246 -12.05 7.25 1.17
C GLY A 246 -10.70 7.96 1.02
N ILE A 247 -10.68 9.30 1.09
CA ILE A 247 -9.45 10.11 1.01
C ILE A 247 -8.50 9.78 2.16
N PHE A 248 -9.04 9.63 3.37
CA PHE A 248 -8.24 9.30 4.53
C PHE A 248 -7.60 7.91 4.41
N ASN A 249 -8.37 6.91 3.99
CA ASN A 249 -7.89 5.56 3.77
C ASN A 249 -6.91 5.45 2.61
N PHE A 250 -7.08 6.25 1.55
CA PHE A 250 -6.12 6.35 0.45
C PHE A 250 -4.77 6.94 0.91
N GLY A 251 -4.80 7.97 1.76
CA GLY A 251 -3.58 8.48 2.41
C GLY A 251 -2.93 7.42 3.31
N GLY A 252 -3.75 6.68 4.06
CA GLY A 252 -3.30 5.60 4.95
C GLY A 252 -2.60 4.46 4.22
N ILE A 253 -3.21 3.88 3.18
CA ILE A 253 -2.60 2.79 2.41
C ILE A 253 -1.30 3.26 1.72
N SER A 254 -1.28 4.50 1.23
CA SER A 254 -0.10 5.13 0.65
C SER A 254 1.03 5.28 1.68
N TYR A 255 0.71 5.67 2.92
CA TYR A 255 1.69 5.74 3.99
C TYR A 255 2.25 4.35 4.35
N LEU A 256 1.39 3.33 4.45
CA LEU A 256 1.82 1.96 4.73
C LEU A 256 2.73 1.43 3.63
N ALA A 257 2.38 1.62 2.36
CA ALA A 257 3.21 1.23 1.22
C ALA A 257 4.57 1.94 1.22
N TYR A 258 4.61 3.23 1.59
CA TYR A 258 5.87 3.99 1.74
C TYR A 258 6.76 3.38 2.83
N LEU A 259 6.18 3.06 3.99
CA LEU A 259 6.91 2.44 5.10
C LEU A 259 7.44 1.07 4.71
N LEU A 260 6.62 0.23 4.07
CA LEU A 260 7.04 -1.09 3.59
C LEU A 260 8.23 -0.98 2.63
N ARG A 261 8.17 -0.07 1.65
CA ARG A 261 9.30 0.19 0.76
C ARG A 261 10.56 0.57 1.54
N LYS A 262 10.46 1.52 2.48
CA LYS A 262 11.61 1.97 3.28
C LYS A 262 12.17 0.86 4.16
N SER A 263 11.31 -0.02 4.67
CA SER A 263 11.71 -1.23 5.38
C SER A 263 12.56 -2.13 4.50
N PHE A 264 12.15 -2.42 3.26
CA PHE A 264 12.95 -3.22 2.33
C PHE A 264 14.29 -2.55 1.96
N GLU A 265 14.30 -1.24 1.70
CA GLU A 265 15.55 -0.52 1.43
C GLU A 265 16.57 -0.64 2.57
N LYS A 266 16.10 -0.76 3.82
CA LYS A 266 16.95 -0.95 5.00
C LYS A 266 17.34 -2.40 5.21
N GLU A 267 16.39 -3.33 5.07
CA GLU A 267 16.65 -4.75 5.18
C GLU A 267 17.71 -5.21 4.18
N VAL A 268 17.71 -4.67 2.95
CA VAL A 268 18.74 -4.99 1.95
C VAL A 268 20.16 -4.78 2.50
N ARG A 269 20.40 -3.70 3.26
CA ARG A 269 21.73 -3.43 3.86
C ARG A 269 22.06 -4.43 4.95
N LEU A 270 21.07 -4.80 5.76
CA LEU A 270 21.23 -5.76 6.86
C LEU A 270 21.50 -7.17 6.32
N VAL A 271 20.78 -7.57 5.27
CA VAL A 271 21.00 -8.84 4.58
C VAL A 271 22.39 -8.86 3.95
N CYS A 272 22.83 -7.79 3.30
CA CYS A 272 24.20 -7.69 2.80
C CYS A 272 25.23 -7.87 3.93
N LYS A 273 25.06 -7.16 5.05
CA LYS A 273 25.92 -7.28 6.24
C LYS A 273 25.95 -8.72 6.78
N PHE A 274 24.78 -9.37 6.89
CA PHE A 274 24.67 -10.76 7.31
C PHE A 274 25.42 -11.70 6.33
N THR A 275 25.20 -11.54 5.03
CA THR A 275 25.86 -12.36 4.01
C THR A 275 27.38 -12.22 4.07
N THR A 276 27.91 -11.01 4.26
CA THR A 276 29.37 -10.81 4.38
C THR A 276 29.95 -11.53 5.57
N PHE A 277 29.27 -11.53 6.73
CA PHE A 277 29.77 -12.20 7.93
C PHE A 277 29.70 -13.73 7.83
N TYR A 278 28.69 -14.27 7.18
CA TYR A 278 28.41 -15.72 7.16
C TYR A 278 28.64 -16.39 5.81
N ILE A 279 29.36 -15.76 4.88
CA ILE A 279 29.62 -16.31 3.54
C ILE A 279 30.40 -17.65 3.57
N SER A 280 31.11 -17.95 4.65
CA SER A 280 31.71 -19.27 4.88
C SER A 280 30.67 -20.40 4.91
N ASN A 281 29.44 -20.09 5.36
CA ASN A 281 28.31 -21.01 5.39
C ASN A 281 27.21 -20.56 4.41
N VAL A 282 27.32 -21.04 3.17
CA VAL A 282 26.43 -20.66 2.07
C VAL A 282 24.97 -21.02 2.36
N ASP A 283 24.71 -22.13 3.04
CA ASP A 283 23.33 -22.57 3.32
C ASP A 283 22.62 -21.63 4.31
N LEU A 284 23.35 -21.09 5.29
CA LEU A 284 22.83 -20.08 6.20
C LEU A 284 22.43 -18.81 5.45
N CYS A 285 23.30 -18.36 4.53
CA CYS A 285 23.03 -17.21 3.67
C CYS A 285 21.83 -17.45 2.76
N ARG A 286 21.72 -18.64 2.16
CA ARG A 286 20.57 -19.03 1.31
C ARG A 286 19.26 -19.01 2.09
N LEU A 287 19.24 -19.53 3.32
CA LEU A 287 18.04 -19.49 4.17
C LEU A 287 17.60 -18.06 4.49
N ARG A 288 18.55 -17.17 4.84
CA ARG A 288 18.23 -15.76 5.11
C ARG A 288 17.73 -15.06 3.85
N LEU A 289 18.34 -15.31 2.69
CA LEU A 289 17.92 -14.75 1.40
C LEU A 289 16.56 -15.28 0.97
N ALA A 290 16.29 -16.58 1.10
CA ALA A 290 14.98 -17.17 0.81
C ALA A 290 13.88 -16.52 1.65
N ALA A 291 14.08 -16.39 2.96
CA ALA A 291 13.11 -15.72 3.83
C ALA A 291 12.91 -14.23 3.48
N THR A 292 13.95 -13.56 2.98
CA THR A 292 13.85 -12.18 2.47
C THR A 292 13.02 -12.14 1.20
N PHE A 293 13.30 -13.06 0.27
CA PHE A 293 12.60 -13.19 -1.00
C PHE A 293 11.12 -13.48 -0.81
N ASP A 294 10.74 -14.40 0.08
CA ASP A 294 9.34 -14.70 0.38
C ASP A 294 8.58 -13.45 0.83
N THR A 295 9.17 -12.65 1.73
CA THR A 295 8.54 -11.39 2.17
C THR A 295 8.53 -10.32 1.09
N PHE A 296 9.56 -10.27 0.26
CA PHE A 296 9.61 -9.36 -0.87
C PHE A 296 8.53 -9.72 -1.90
N HIS A 297 8.30 -11.01 -2.15
CA HIS A 297 7.28 -11.50 -3.06
C HIS A 297 5.88 -11.06 -2.62
N VAL A 298 5.54 -11.23 -1.34
CA VAL A 298 4.29 -10.73 -0.74
C VAL A 298 4.09 -9.24 -1.02
N PHE A 299 5.12 -8.43 -0.75
CA PHE A 299 5.06 -6.98 -0.97
C PHE A 299 4.99 -6.61 -2.45
N ARG A 300 5.72 -7.33 -3.31
CA ARG A 300 5.70 -7.16 -4.76
C ARG A 300 4.32 -7.43 -5.33
N GLU A 301 3.67 -8.52 -4.94
CA GLU A 301 2.31 -8.84 -5.39
C GLU A 301 1.28 -7.82 -4.87
N PHE A 302 1.43 -7.37 -3.63
CA PHE A 302 0.57 -6.31 -3.09
C PHE A 302 0.70 -5.02 -3.91
N THR A 303 1.93 -4.53 -4.10
CA THR A 303 2.17 -3.28 -4.85
C THR A 303 1.74 -3.40 -6.30
N SER A 304 1.93 -4.56 -6.92
CA SER A 304 1.35 -4.88 -8.24
C SER A 304 -0.13 -4.61 -8.31
N GLY A 305 -0.90 -5.29 -7.47
CA GLY A 305 -2.36 -5.27 -7.53
C GLY A 305 -2.92 -3.92 -7.13
N TRP A 306 -2.31 -3.29 -6.11
CA TRP A 306 -2.68 -1.96 -5.70
C TRP A 306 -2.41 -0.93 -6.81
N MET A 307 -1.23 -0.96 -7.45
CA MET A 307 -0.91 -0.05 -8.55
C MET A 307 -1.77 -0.27 -9.78
N SER A 308 -2.03 -1.51 -10.17
CA SER A 308 -2.89 -1.79 -11.33
C SER A 308 -4.28 -1.21 -11.12
N MET A 309 -4.92 -1.47 -9.98
CA MET A 309 -6.25 -0.96 -9.68
C MET A 309 -6.26 0.58 -9.63
N ASN A 310 -5.34 1.19 -8.89
CA ASN A 310 -5.36 2.66 -8.72
C ASN A 310 -5.05 3.40 -10.01
N VAL A 311 -4.03 2.98 -10.75
CA VAL A 311 -3.64 3.64 -11.99
C VAL A 311 -4.75 3.56 -13.04
N VAL A 312 -5.39 2.39 -13.20
CA VAL A 312 -6.50 2.21 -14.15
C VAL A 312 -7.65 3.16 -13.82
N PHE A 313 -8.15 3.11 -12.58
CA PHE A 313 -9.31 3.91 -12.20
C PHE A 313 -9.00 5.40 -12.15
N ALA A 314 -7.78 5.80 -11.76
CA ALA A 314 -7.37 7.20 -11.79
C ALA A 314 -7.28 7.74 -13.22
N ILE A 315 -6.69 6.99 -14.16
CA ILE A 315 -6.63 7.40 -15.58
C ILE A 315 -8.03 7.53 -16.16
N ILE A 316 -8.89 6.52 -16.00
CA ILE A 316 -10.26 6.55 -16.54
C ILE A 316 -11.03 7.74 -15.98
N SER A 317 -10.99 7.93 -14.65
CA SER A 317 -11.67 9.06 -14.01
C SER A 317 -11.14 10.40 -14.52
N THR A 318 -9.82 10.52 -14.71
CA THR A 318 -9.20 11.75 -15.22
C THR A 318 -9.62 12.04 -16.66
N LEU A 319 -9.65 11.01 -17.53
CA LEU A 319 -10.06 11.16 -18.93
C LEU A 319 -11.53 11.56 -19.06
N LEU A 320 -12.41 10.94 -18.25
CA LEU A 320 -13.82 11.28 -18.23
C LEU A 320 -14.03 12.72 -17.74
N GLU A 321 -13.32 13.14 -16.69
CA GLU A 321 -13.44 14.50 -16.16
C GLU A 321 -12.92 15.55 -17.16
N ILE A 322 -11.81 15.27 -17.84
CA ILE A 322 -11.30 16.12 -18.92
C ILE A 322 -12.30 16.19 -20.08
N HIS A 323 -12.98 15.08 -20.41
CA HIS A 323 -13.97 15.10 -21.47
C HIS A 323 -15.16 16.00 -21.14
N VAL A 324 -15.69 15.89 -19.92
CA VAL A 324 -16.73 16.80 -19.41
C VAL A 324 -16.24 18.25 -19.50
N TRP A 325 -14.94 18.50 -19.23
CA TRP A 325 -14.35 19.82 -19.39
C TRP A 325 -14.34 20.34 -20.83
N ILE A 326 -13.98 19.50 -21.79
CA ILE A 326 -13.92 19.87 -23.21
C ILE A 326 -15.31 20.13 -23.80
N VAL A 327 -16.33 19.39 -23.36
CA VAL A 327 -17.69 19.48 -23.93
C VAL A 327 -18.48 20.63 -23.32
N ALA A 328 -18.19 21.05 -22.10
CA ALA A 328 -18.93 22.13 -21.46
C ALA A 328 -18.73 23.46 -22.19
N THR A 329 -19.85 24.10 -22.52
CA THR A 329 -19.90 25.41 -23.18
C THR A 329 -19.82 26.57 -22.20
N GLU A 330 -20.04 26.32 -20.90
CA GLU A 330 -20.03 27.31 -19.84
C GLU A 330 -18.75 27.24 -18.98
N LYS A 331 -18.45 28.32 -18.26
CA LYS A 331 -17.32 28.36 -17.33
C LYS A 331 -17.52 27.30 -16.24
N MET A 332 -16.55 26.40 -16.13
CA MET A 332 -16.60 25.35 -15.11
C MET A 332 -16.51 25.94 -13.71
N PRO A 333 -17.26 25.38 -12.75
CA PRO A 333 -17.14 25.75 -11.35
C PRO A 333 -15.80 25.30 -10.77
N LEU A 334 -15.29 26.04 -9.77
CA LEU A 334 -13.97 25.84 -9.17
C LEU A 334 -13.77 24.39 -8.68
N TYR A 335 -14.81 23.75 -8.13
CA TYR A 335 -14.73 22.39 -7.57
C TYR A 335 -14.34 21.31 -8.59
N ARG A 336 -14.62 21.52 -9.89
CA ARG A 336 -14.20 20.55 -10.93
C ARG A 336 -12.69 20.59 -11.14
N TYR A 337 -12.06 21.75 -10.98
CA TYR A 337 -10.59 21.87 -10.99
C TYR A 337 -9.96 21.15 -9.79
N GLU A 338 -10.56 21.30 -8.61
CA GLU A 338 -10.11 20.62 -7.38
C GLU A 338 -10.20 19.10 -7.52
N ARG A 339 -11.30 18.58 -8.09
CA ARG A 339 -11.48 17.15 -8.36
C ARG A 339 -10.43 16.62 -9.33
N LEU A 340 -10.11 17.38 -10.38
CA LEU A 340 -9.06 17.00 -11.32
C LEU A 340 -7.68 16.94 -10.65
N VAL A 341 -7.34 17.94 -9.82
CA VAL A 341 -6.10 17.94 -9.02
C VAL A 341 -6.04 16.74 -8.07
N PHE A 342 -7.17 16.38 -7.45
CA PHE A 342 -7.27 15.20 -6.62
C PHE A 342 -7.04 13.91 -7.42
N LEU A 343 -7.68 13.75 -8.58
CA LEU A 343 -7.49 12.58 -9.46
C LEU A 343 -6.03 12.44 -9.94
N PHE A 344 -5.39 13.54 -10.32
CA PHE A 344 -3.95 13.55 -10.63
C PHE A 344 -3.11 13.16 -9.43
N SER A 345 -3.47 13.62 -8.23
CA SER A 345 -2.79 13.22 -6.99
C SER A 345 -2.95 11.72 -6.74
N CYS A 346 -4.13 11.14 -6.97
CA CYS A 346 -4.38 9.70 -6.86
C CYS A 346 -3.57 8.87 -7.88
N PHE A 347 -3.24 9.44 -9.03
CA PHE A 347 -2.36 8.80 -10.02
C PHE A 347 -0.88 8.91 -9.64
N ILE A 348 -0.42 10.09 -9.24
CA ILE A 348 1.01 10.37 -9.00
C ILE A 348 1.47 9.81 -7.64
N LEU A 349 0.65 9.93 -6.60
CA LEU A 349 1.06 9.62 -5.24
C LEU A 349 1.48 8.15 -5.06
N PRO A 350 0.75 7.15 -5.57
CA PRO A 350 1.19 5.76 -5.46
C PRO A 350 2.54 5.49 -6.13
N ILE A 351 2.83 6.16 -7.26
CA ILE A 351 4.12 6.07 -7.98
C ILE A 351 5.25 6.66 -7.12
N LEU A 352 5.03 7.83 -6.51
CA LEU A 352 6.02 8.47 -5.61
C LEU A 352 6.29 7.64 -4.35
N VAL A 353 5.23 7.09 -3.78
CA VAL A 353 5.26 6.27 -2.56
C VAL A 353 6.10 5.01 -2.77
N ILE A 354 5.87 4.30 -3.88
CA ILE A 354 6.63 3.11 -4.29
C ILE A 354 8.01 3.48 -4.86
N GLY A 355 8.16 4.71 -5.34
CA GLY A 355 9.37 5.25 -5.96
C GLY A 355 9.56 4.83 -7.43
N ASN A 356 8.70 3.96 -7.95
CA ASN A 356 8.68 3.49 -9.35
C ASN A 356 7.33 2.80 -9.63
N VAL A 357 7.09 2.38 -10.87
CA VAL A 357 5.90 1.61 -11.29
C VAL A 357 5.90 0.19 -10.71
N SER A 358 7.08 -0.40 -10.52
CA SER A 358 7.25 -1.69 -9.84
C SER A 358 8.32 -1.64 -8.76
N VAL A 359 8.25 -2.56 -7.80
CA VAL A 359 9.23 -2.67 -6.70
C VAL A 359 10.44 -3.57 -7.04
N ASP A 360 10.52 -4.11 -8.26
CA ASP A 360 11.58 -5.06 -8.66
C ASP A 360 12.98 -4.47 -8.52
N TYR A 361 13.10 -3.14 -8.59
CA TYR A 361 14.37 -2.46 -8.37
C TYR A 361 14.97 -2.71 -6.98
N LEU A 362 14.15 -3.00 -5.95
CA LEU A 362 14.63 -3.31 -4.60
C LEU A 362 15.37 -4.64 -4.58
N TRP A 363 14.81 -5.68 -5.20
CA TRP A 363 15.45 -6.98 -5.33
C TRP A 363 16.70 -6.90 -6.22
N ASN A 364 16.59 -6.22 -7.37
CA ASN A 364 17.73 -6.01 -8.25
C ASN A 364 18.86 -5.24 -7.56
N ARG A 365 18.54 -4.30 -6.66
CA ARG A 365 19.53 -3.60 -5.85
C ARG A 365 20.23 -4.53 -4.87
N LEU A 366 19.50 -5.43 -4.21
CA LEU A 366 20.09 -6.46 -3.34
C LEU A 366 21.08 -7.34 -4.13
N VAL A 367 20.63 -7.90 -5.26
CA VAL A 367 21.46 -8.76 -6.11
C VAL A 367 22.74 -8.04 -6.56
N ARG A 368 22.62 -6.77 -7.00
CA ARG A 368 23.78 -5.95 -7.37
C ARG A 368 24.71 -5.66 -6.20
N GLN A 369 24.18 -5.40 -5.01
CA GLN A 369 25.01 -5.16 -3.82
C GLN A 369 25.75 -6.43 -3.41
N ILE A 370 25.09 -7.59 -3.41
CA ILE A 370 25.72 -8.89 -3.13
C ILE A 370 26.83 -9.18 -4.14
N SER A 371 26.57 -8.98 -5.44
CA SER A 371 27.57 -9.17 -6.48
C SER A 371 28.82 -8.29 -6.29
N ARG A 372 28.67 -7.05 -5.79
CA ARG A 372 29.78 -6.13 -5.52
C ARG A 372 30.60 -6.47 -4.27
N MET A 373 30.09 -7.31 -3.38
CA MET A 373 30.81 -7.75 -2.16
C MET A 373 31.70 -8.97 -2.39
N ARG A 374 31.77 -9.47 -3.63
CA ARG A 374 32.58 -10.64 -3.99
C ARG A 374 34.07 -10.36 -3.71
N ASN A 375 34.68 -11.26 -2.95
CA ASN A 375 36.10 -11.25 -2.62
C ASN A 375 36.78 -12.50 -3.20
N SER A 376 38.03 -12.37 -3.65
CA SER A 376 38.82 -13.46 -4.26
C SER A 376 39.03 -14.66 -3.32
N HIS A 377 39.20 -14.43 -2.02
CA HIS A 377 39.47 -15.50 -1.05
C HIS A 377 38.31 -16.50 -0.87
N GLN A 378 37.07 -16.14 -1.20
CA GLN A 378 35.88 -16.99 -1.00
C GLN A 378 35.02 -17.07 -2.25
N GLU A 379 35.66 -16.98 -3.41
CA GLU A 379 35.02 -16.85 -4.71
C GLU A 379 33.98 -17.96 -5.01
N GLN A 380 34.32 -19.21 -4.71
CA GLN A 380 33.42 -20.35 -4.88
C GLN A 380 32.11 -20.23 -4.08
N ASN A 381 32.17 -19.67 -2.87
CA ASN A 381 30.98 -19.49 -2.03
C ASN A 381 30.10 -18.35 -2.58
N TRP A 382 30.72 -17.28 -3.08
CA TRP A 382 30.02 -16.21 -3.77
C TRP A 382 29.33 -16.70 -5.04
N ASP A 383 29.98 -17.57 -5.83
CA ASP A 383 29.39 -18.15 -7.04
C ASP A 383 28.15 -19.00 -6.72
N LYS A 384 28.24 -19.88 -5.71
CA LYS A 384 27.09 -20.70 -5.24
C LYS A 384 25.92 -19.84 -4.74
N LEU A 385 26.22 -18.71 -4.12
CA LEU A 385 25.21 -17.77 -3.62
C LEU A 385 24.58 -16.97 -4.77
N MET A 386 25.38 -16.50 -5.72
CA MET A 386 24.90 -15.79 -6.90
C MET A 386 24.07 -16.69 -7.81
N GLN A 387 24.45 -17.96 -7.96
CA GLN A 387 23.64 -18.96 -8.66
C GLN A 387 22.24 -19.06 -8.01
N PHE A 388 22.19 -19.21 -6.68
CA PHE A 388 20.91 -19.25 -5.95
C PHE A 388 20.09 -17.97 -6.18
N LEU A 389 20.70 -16.79 -6.14
CA LEU A 389 20.00 -15.52 -6.42
C LEU A 389 19.48 -15.42 -7.87
N ASN A 390 20.23 -15.97 -8.82
CA ASN A 390 19.83 -16.00 -10.24
C ASN A 390 18.71 -17.00 -10.52
N GLU A 391 18.63 -18.09 -9.73
CA GLU A 391 17.51 -19.03 -9.73
C GLU A 391 16.26 -18.39 -9.08
N GLN A 392 16.45 -17.61 -8.01
CA GLN A 392 15.42 -16.79 -7.36
C GLN A 392 15.13 -15.51 -8.16
N LYS A 393 14.74 -15.68 -9.43
CA LYS A 393 14.17 -14.59 -10.22
C LYS A 393 12.71 -14.44 -9.83
N PRO A 394 12.29 -13.25 -9.39
CA PRO A 394 10.89 -13.03 -9.09
C PRO A 394 10.16 -13.09 -10.44
N GLY A 395 9.38 -14.17 -10.66
CA GLY A 395 8.92 -14.61 -11.98
C GLY A 395 8.20 -13.53 -12.79
N ASN A 396 8.06 -13.71 -14.10
CA ASN A 396 7.28 -12.79 -14.94
C ASN A 396 5.78 -12.96 -14.67
N ARG A 397 5.12 -12.06 -13.94
CA ARG A 397 3.64 -11.97 -13.84
C ARG A 397 3.20 -10.58 -13.37
N PRO A 398 1.94 -10.13 -13.57
CA PRO A 398 1.12 -10.07 -14.81
C PRO A 398 0.59 -8.63 -15.10
N TRP A 399 1.42 -7.59 -15.00
CA TRP A 399 0.98 -6.17 -15.09
C TRP A 399 1.31 -5.58 -16.46
N GLN A 400 2.09 -6.31 -17.27
CA GLN A 400 2.30 -6.05 -18.69
C GLN A 400 0.99 -6.24 -19.49
N SER A 401 0.11 -7.16 -19.07
CA SER A 401 -1.25 -7.33 -19.59
C SER A 401 -2.24 -6.28 -19.05
N VAL A 402 -2.05 -5.80 -17.81
CA VAL A 402 -2.76 -4.63 -17.29
C VAL A 402 -2.39 -3.36 -18.09
N MET A 403 -1.11 -3.18 -18.44
CA MET A 403 -0.63 -2.09 -19.32
C MET A 403 -1.12 -2.22 -20.76
N ALA A 404 -1.20 -3.42 -21.33
CA ALA A 404 -1.79 -3.64 -22.65
C ALA A 404 -3.30 -3.32 -22.66
N PHE A 405 -4.03 -3.63 -21.60
CA PHE A 405 -5.45 -3.30 -21.44
C PHE A 405 -5.69 -1.80 -21.21
N ILE A 406 -4.82 -1.10 -20.46
CA ILE A 406 -4.83 0.37 -20.33
C ILE A 406 -4.58 1.03 -21.70
N LEU A 407 -3.62 0.53 -22.48
CA LEU A 407 -3.38 0.97 -23.87
C LEU A 407 -4.58 0.70 -24.80
N SER A 408 -5.40 -0.31 -24.51
CA SER A 408 -6.64 -0.63 -25.24
C SER A 408 -7.79 0.32 -24.88
N ILE A 409 -7.93 0.69 -23.61
CA ILE A 409 -8.93 1.64 -23.13
C ILE A 409 -8.63 3.06 -23.64
N ILE A 410 -7.36 3.44 -23.70
CA ILE A 410 -6.90 4.70 -24.32
C ILE A 410 -7.18 4.69 -25.83
N ALA A 411 -6.92 3.58 -26.54
CA ALA A 411 -7.25 3.46 -27.96
C ALA A 411 -8.75 3.53 -28.28
N VAL A 412 -9.63 2.94 -27.45
CA VAL A 412 -11.10 3.00 -27.64
C VAL A 412 -11.67 4.38 -27.30
N PHE A 413 -11.17 5.03 -26.24
CA PHE A 413 -11.52 6.42 -25.93
C PHE A 413 -11.08 7.37 -27.06
N SER A 414 -9.94 7.10 -27.71
CA SER A 414 -9.44 7.80 -28.91
C SER A 414 -10.33 7.59 -30.14
N ALA A 415 -10.88 6.38 -30.32
CA ALA A 415 -11.79 6.04 -31.43
C ALA A 415 -13.20 6.66 -31.27
N ILE A 416 -13.70 6.75 -30.04
CA ILE A 416 -15.00 7.37 -29.74
C ILE A 416 -14.94 8.91 -29.89
N GLN A 417 -13.81 9.55 -29.55
CA GLN A 417 -13.57 10.97 -29.82
C GLN A 417 -13.48 11.29 -31.32
N PHE A 418 -12.81 10.45 -32.12
CA PHE A 418 -12.74 10.60 -33.58
C PHE A 418 -14.13 10.54 -34.25
N ARG A 419 -15.05 9.75 -33.69
CA ARG A 419 -16.44 9.62 -34.19
C ARG A 419 -17.34 10.80 -33.78
N LEU A 420 -17.16 11.33 -32.58
CA LEU A 420 -17.88 12.52 -32.07
C LEU A 420 -17.41 13.84 -32.73
N LEU A 421 -16.14 13.94 -33.14
CA LEU A 421 -15.63 15.06 -33.96
C LEU A 421 -16.16 15.03 -35.40
N ASN A 422 -16.24 13.83 -36.00
CA ASN A 422 -16.77 13.68 -37.36
C ASN A 422 -18.29 13.92 -37.44
N SER A 423 -19.08 13.56 -36.44
CA SER A 423 -20.52 13.85 -36.46
C SER A 423 -20.82 15.35 -36.27
N LYS A 424 -20.00 16.09 -35.50
CA LYS A 424 -20.06 17.56 -35.46
C LYS A 424 -19.61 18.21 -36.79
N ALA A 425 -18.63 17.65 -37.49
CA ALA A 425 -18.24 18.11 -38.84
C ALA A 425 -19.34 17.86 -39.90
N ILE A 426 -20.09 16.76 -39.80
CA ILE A 426 -21.27 16.47 -40.63
C ILE A 426 -22.41 17.44 -40.32
N ASN A 427 -22.68 17.72 -39.04
CA ASN A 427 -23.72 18.68 -38.63
C ASN A 427 -23.36 20.15 -38.94
N ASN A 428 -22.08 20.50 -38.99
CA ASN A 428 -21.65 21.84 -39.41
C ASN A 428 -21.60 21.99 -40.94
N ALA A 429 -21.30 20.91 -41.69
CA ALA A 429 -21.40 20.91 -43.15
C ALA A 429 -22.87 20.98 -43.64
N THR A 430 -23.82 20.38 -42.91
CA THR A 430 -25.26 20.57 -43.16
C THR A 430 -25.75 21.94 -42.71
N SER A 431 -25.14 22.57 -41.71
CA SER A 431 -25.41 23.99 -41.37
C SER A 431 -24.85 24.98 -42.41
N PHE A 432 -23.80 24.62 -43.15
CA PHE A 432 -23.31 25.37 -44.33
C PHE A 432 -24.21 25.21 -45.56
N GLN A 433 -25.00 24.13 -45.62
CA GLN A 433 -26.11 23.98 -46.58
C GLN A 433 -27.42 24.62 -46.09
N GLY A 434 -27.43 25.15 -44.86
CA GLY A 434 -28.60 25.76 -44.20
C GLY A 434 -28.50 27.27 -44.03
N ILE A 435 -27.63 27.96 -44.78
CA ILE A 435 -27.78 29.41 -44.99
C ILE A 435 -28.81 29.59 -46.11
N ASN A 436 -30.02 29.92 -45.68
CA ASN A 436 -31.17 30.27 -46.51
C ASN A 436 -30.80 31.23 -47.63
N VAL A 437 -31.31 30.94 -48.83
CA VAL A 437 -31.70 31.97 -49.79
C VAL A 437 -33.07 31.60 -50.35
N THR A 438 -34.09 31.80 -49.52
CA THR A 438 -35.37 32.41 -49.94
C THR A 438 -35.18 33.92 -50.22
N GLU A 439 -34.04 34.28 -50.82
CA GLU A 439 -33.67 35.62 -51.29
C GLU A 439 -33.06 35.54 -52.70
N VAL A 440 -33.70 34.79 -53.60
CA VAL A 440 -33.78 35.22 -55.00
C VAL A 440 -35.24 35.05 -55.38
N PHE A 441 -36.04 35.99 -54.89
CA PHE A 441 -37.28 36.38 -55.53
C PHE A 441 -36.99 36.65 -57.01
N GLY A 442 -37.71 35.92 -57.86
CA GLY A 442 -37.72 35.98 -59.32
C GLY A 442 -38.68 34.94 -59.84
#